data_AF-A0A485K5S6-F1
#
_entry.id   AF-A0A485K5S6-F1
#
_cell.length_a   1.000
_cell.length_b   1.000
_cell.length_c   1.000
_cell.angle_alpha   90.00
_cell.angle_beta   90.00
_cell.angle_gamma   90.00
#
_symmetry.space_group_name_H-M   'P 1'
#
loop_
_entity.id
_entity.type
_entity.pdbx_description
1 polymer ?
#
loop_
_entity_poly.entity_id
_entity_poly.type
_entity_poly.pdbx_seq_one_letter_code
_entity_poly.pdbx_strand_id
1 'polypeptide(L)'
;MRYAVSSVEAVSSCLGMAAMYVGVLYCCPREIRVLPRDHPRHILARFFLISIACALFPVYLSYFSDERADKDITFALKLGFHWKVEETTVATLLAVALTMLLFAGSLFSNTLEVYFIKDAEKTTWGGAFKQTQLYRMVVHQPMSALRTIVFGPLTEEFAFRSCMLPLLLDSGWSINGTVFASPLAFGVAHAHHFVDHIRSGKPILTALAIVLFQFLYTTVFGIYASFLFLRTGHFFVAFAVHAYCNIMGFPDLSFLSTDHPLQPFRTAILIVYVGGIVAFSSLLFPLSGMYTSMFWT
;
A
#
# COMPACT_ATOMS: atom_id res chain seq x y z
N MET A 1 6.42 -25.21 -9.04
CA MET A 1 6.43 -25.42 -7.60
C MET A 1 5.06 -25.06 -7.05
N ARG A 2 4.56 -25.83 -6.08
CA ARG A 2 3.34 -25.53 -5.29
C ARG A 2 3.67 -25.65 -3.81
N TYR A 3 2.95 -24.92 -2.96
CA TYR A 3 3.00 -25.12 -1.52
C TYR A 3 2.11 -26.31 -1.12
N ALA A 4 2.69 -27.32 -0.50
CA ALA A 4 1.97 -28.44 0.10
C ALA A 4 1.51 -28.04 1.51
N VAL A 5 0.34 -27.41 1.60
CA VAL A 5 -0.17 -26.84 2.85
C VAL A 5 -1.69 -26.98 2.94
N SER A 6 -2.21 -27.30 4.13
CA SER A 6 -3.66 -27.28 4.38
C SER A 6 -4.19 -25.86 4.57
N SER A 7 -5.49 -25.65 4.42
CA SER A 7 -6.10 -24.32 4.62
C SER A 7 -5.89 -23.77 6.04
N VAL A 8 -5.84 -24.64 7.06
CA VAL A 8 -5.58 -24.25 8.45
C VAL A 8 -4.14 -23.80 8.65
N GLU A 9 -3.18 -24.54 8.09
CA GLU A 9 -1.76 -24.18 8.14
C GLU A 9 -1.48 -22.87 7.38
N ALA A 10 -2.13 -22.66 6.23
CA ALA A 10 -1.99 -21.44 5.45
C ALA A 10 -2.51 -20.21 6.18
N VAL A 11 -3.73 -20.29 6.75
CA VAL A 11 -4.31 -19.20 7.55
C VAL A 11 -3.45 -18.92 8.79
N SER A 12 -3.04 -19.97 9.51
CA SER A 12 -2.19 -19.83 10.71
C SER A 12 -0.85 -19.20 10.37
N SER A 13 -0.25 -19.59 9.24
CA SER A 13 0.99 -19.00 8.73
C SER A 13 0.82 -17.53 8.36
N CYS A 14 -0.28 -17.16 7.70
CA CYS A 14 -0.55 -15.75 7.36
C CYS A 14 -0.72 -14.89 8.61
N LEU A 15 -1.49 -15.36 9.60
CA LEU A 15 -1.65 -14.66 10.88
C LEU A 15 -0.33 -14.59 11.66
N GLY A 16 0.46 -15.66 11.65
CA GLY A 16 1.79 -15.71 12.27
C GLY A 16 2.77 -14.73 11.62
N MET A 17 2.82 -14.67 10.28
CA MET A 17 3.65 -13.71 9.55
C MET A 17 3.19 -12.26 9.81
N ALA A 18 1.88 -11.99 9.84
CA ALA A 18 1.35 -10.67 10.18
C ALA A 18 1.72 -10.26 11.62
N ALA A 19 1.56 -11.17 12.58
CA ALA A 19 1.94 -10.96 13.97
C ALA A 19 3.45 -10.75 14.13
N MET A 20 4.29 -11.48 13.39
CA MET A 20 5.74 -11.30 13.39
C MET A 20 6.14 -9.95 12.78
N TYR A 21 5.52 -9.56 11.66
CA TYR A 21 5.77 -8.28 10.97
C TYR A 21 5.54 -7.08 11.90
N VAL A 22 4.48 -7.12 12.71
CA VAL A 22 4.19 -6.08 13.72
C VAL A 22 5.03 -6.29 14.99
N GLY A 23 5.12 -7.53 15.46
CA GLY A 23 5.76 -7.93 16.72
C GLY A 23 7.24 -7.58 16.76
N VAL A 24 7.95 -7.70 15.64
CA VAL A 24 9.39 -7.41 15.56
C VAL A 24 9.70 -5.94 15.92
N LEU A 25 8.75 -5.03 15.73
CA LEU A 25 8.90 -3.61 16.10
C LEU A 25 9.02 -3.40 17.61
N TYR A 26 8.49 -4.32 18.42
CA TYR A 26 8.58 -4.26 19.87
C TYR A 26 9.92 -4.77 20.42
N CYS A 27 10.72 -5.46 19.58
CA CYS A 27 12.11 -5.81 19.88
C CYS A 27 13.06 -4.60 19.84
N CYS A 28 12.59 -3.45 19.35
CA CYS A 28 13.35 -2.22 19.34
C CYS A 28 13.68 -1.77 20.79
N PRO A 29 14.95 -1.42 21.10
CA PRO A 29 15.36 -0.96 22.42
C PRO A 29 14.48 0.20 22.93
N ARG A 30 14.24 0.24 24.24
CA ARG A 30 13.31 1.22 24.85
C ARG A 30 13.80 2.65 24.58
N GLU A 31 15.10 2.87 24.57
CA GLU A 31 15.77 4.15 24.30
C GLU A 31 15.42 4.68 22.91
N ILE A 32 15.17 3.79 21.94
CA ILE A 32 14.78 4.17 20.57
C ILE A 32 13.26 4.29 20.47
N ARG A 33 12.49 3.42 21.14
CA ARG A 33 11.01 3.44 21.10
C ARG A 33 10.39 4.71 21.71
N VAL A 34 11.07 5.37 22.64
CA VAL A 34 10.62 6.65 23.20
C VAL A 34 10.81 7.83 22.25
N LEU A 35 11.65 7.68 21.22
CA LEU A 35 11.86 8.73 20.22
C LEU A 35 10.61 8.89 19.35
N PRO A 36 10.34 10.12 18.85
CA PRO A 36 9.27 10.35 17.89
C PRO A 36 9.34 9.37 16.72
N ARG A 37 8.17 8.97 16.19
CA ARG A 37 8.07 8.00 15.08
C ARG A 37 8.88 8.41 13.84
N ASP A 38 8.99 9.71 13.61
CA ASP A 38 9.72 10.29 12.48
C ASP A 38 11.20 10.59 12.78
N HIS A 39 11.68 10.24 13.98
CA HIS A 39 13.09 10.38 14.31
C HIS A 39 13.94 9.38 13.49
N PRO A 40 15.04 9.80 12.84
CA PRO A 40 15.82 8.94 11.95
C PRO A 40 16.28 7.61 12.57
N ARG A 41 16.75 7.63 13.83
CA ARG A 41 17.14 6.41 14.55
C ARG A 41 15.98 5.43 14.74
N HIS A 42 14.77 5.94 15.00
CA HIS A 42 13.58 5.11 15.15
C HIS A 42 13.20 4.49 13.79
N ILE A 43 13.25 5.27 12.71
CA ILE A 43 13.01 4.78 11.35
C ILE A 43 14.01 3.68 10.98
N LEU A 44 15.31 3.91 11.14
CA LEU A 44 16.36 2.95 10.78
C LEU A 44 16.27 1.65 11.60
N ALA A 45 15.97 1.74 12.90
CA ALA A 45 15.78 0.54 13.73
C ALA A 45 14.59 -0.30 13.24
N ARG A 46 13.48 0.35 12.90
CA ARG A 46 12.31 -0.33 12.34
C ARG A 46 12.63 -0.95 10.98
N PHE A 47 13.38 -0.25 10.13
CA PHE A 47 13.79 -0.80 8.83
C PHE A 47 14.58 -2.09 9.01
N PHE A 48 15.61 -2.06 9.86
CA PHE A 48 16.42 -3.24 10.14
C PHE A 48 15.58 -4.43 10.64
N LEU A 49 14.70 -4.19 11.62
CA LEU A 49 13.86 -5.22 12.23
C LEU A 49 12.85 -5.82 11.22
N ILE A 50 12.18 -4.97 10.43
CA ILE A 50 11.24 -5.42 9.40
C ILE A 50 11.99 -6.19 8.30
N SER A 51 13.17 -5.73 7.88
CA SER A 51 13.98 -6.43 6.87
C SER A 51 14.35 -7.85 7.29
N ILE A 52 14.64 -8.07 8.59
CA ILE A 52 14.87 -9.42 9.12
C ILE A 52 13.61 -10.28 8.97
N ALA A 53 12.44 -9.76 9.36
CA ALA A 53 11.19 -10.49 9.21
C ALA A 53 10.90 -10.84 7.73
N CYS A 54 11.04 -9.88 6.82
CA CYS A 54 10.88 -10.11 5.39
C CYS A 54 11.90 -11.12 4.84
N ALA A 55 13.13 -11.16 5.33
CA ALA A 55 14.11 -12.17 4.90
C ALA A 55 13.76 -13.58 5.40
N LEU A 56 13.11 -13.69 6.55
CA LEU A 56 12.72 -14.98 7.14
C LEU A 56 11.45 -15.58 6.51
N PHE A 57 10.53 -14.78 5.98
CA PHE A 57 9.29 -15.31 5.37
C PHE A 57 9.55 -16.26 4.18
N PRO A 58 10.41 -15.93 3.18
CA PRO A 58 10.75 -16.86 2.10
C PRO A 58 11.38 -18.16 2.59
N VAL A 59 12.25 -18.07 3.60
CA VAL A 59 12.89 -19.25 4.21
C VAL A 59 11.83 -20.14 4.85
N TYR A 60 10.90 -19.55 5.59
CA TYR A 60 9.76 -20.28 6.16
C TYR A 60 8.87 -20.90 5.07
N LEU A 61 8.55 -20.17 4.00
CA LEU A 61 7.73 -20.68 2.89
C LEU A 61 8.38 -21.84 2.14
N SER A 62 9.72 -21.88 2.06
CA SER A 62 10.46 -22.97 1.43
C SER A 62 10.22 -24.34 2.09
N TYR A 63 9.84 -24.36 3.37
CA TYR A 63 9.44 -25.59 4.07
C TYR A 63 8.20 -26.25 3.45
N PHE A 64 7.27 -25.44 2.92
CA PHE A 64 6.07 -25.94 2.26
C PHE A 64 6.28 -26.20 0.76
N SER A 65 7.42 -25.81 0.19
CA SER A 65 7.63 -25.89 -1.26
C SER A 65 7.81 -27.33 -1.72
N ASP A 66 6.86 -27.81 -2.52
CA ASP A 66 6.98 -29.04 -3.29
C ASP A 66 7.40 -28.69 -4.73
N GLU A 67 8.69 -28.89 -5.00
CA GLU A 67 9.30 -28.65 -6.32
C GLU A 67 8.87 -29.69 -7.37
N ARG A 68 8.29 -30.83 -6.96
CA ARG A 68 7.88 -31.90 -7.89
C ARG A 68 6.56 -31.62 -8.57
N ALA A 69 5.77 -30.68 -8.07
CA ALA A 69 4.40 -30.42 -8.51
C ALA A 69 4.28 -29.60 -9.81
N ASP A 70 5.28 -28.77 -10.16
CA ASP A 70 5.23 -27.95 -11.39
C ASP A 70 6.64 -27.45 -11.77
N LYS A 71 7.21 -27.87 -12.91
CA LYS A 71 8.62 -27.60 -13.21
C LYS A 71 8.89 -26.18 -13.75
N ASP A 72 7.86 -25.51 -14.26
CA ASP A 72 8.01 -24.21 -14.93
C ASP A 72 7.85 -23.02 -13.97
N ILE A 73 7.28 -23.25 -12.78
CA ILE A 73 7.04 -22.22 -11.77
C ILE A 73 8.18 -22.20 -10.75
N THR A 74 9.01 -21.16 -10.80
CA THR A 74 10.08 -20.92 -9.83
C THR A 74 9.55 -20.28 -8.53
N PHE A 75 10.35 -20.35 -7.47
CA PHE A 75 10.03 -19.69 -6.20
C PHE A 75 9.97 -18.16 -6.31
N ALA A 76 10.86 -17.56 -7.10
CA ALA A 76 10.80 -16.13 -7.38
C ALA A 76 9.51 -15.73 -8.10
N LEU A 77 9.07 -16.53 -9.09
CA LEU A 77 7.82 -16.30 -9.82
C LEU A 77 6.61 -16.39 -8.88
N LYS A 78 6.62 -17.35 -7.94
CA LYS A 78 5.58 -17.51 -6.92
C LYS A 78 5.47 -16.29 -5.99
N LEU A 79 6.58 -15.60 -5.71
CA LEU A 79 6.59 -14.34 -4.97
C LEU A 79 6.26 -13.11 -5.84
N GLY A 80 6.00 -13.31 -7.13
CA GLY A 80 5.66 -12.26 -8.09
C GLY A 80 6.84 -11.54 -8.73
N PHE A 81 8.05 -12.14 -8.70
CA PHE A 81 9.22 -11.63 -9.41
C PHE A 81 9.39 -12.32 -10.75
N HIS A 82 9.31 -11.53 -11.82
CA HIS A 82 9.39 -12.00 -13.19
C HIS A 82 10.70 -11.56 -13.83
N TRP A 83 11.29 -12.40 -14.68
CA TRP A 83 12.46 -12.03 -15.49
C TRP A 83 12.08 -11.14 -16.68
N LYS A 84 10.80 -11.15 -17.08
CA LYS A 84 10.26 -10.35 -18.17
C LYS A 84 10.02 -8.92 -17.70
N VAL A 85 11.04 -8.09 -17.87
CA VAL A 85 11.04 -6.68 -17.45
C VAL A 85 9.97 -5.87 -18.18
N GLU A 86 9.75 -6.13 -19.48
CA GLU A 86 8.75 -5.42 -20.28
C GLU A 86 7.33 -5.62 -19.72
N GLU A 87 6.90 -6.88 -19.54
CA GLU A 87 5.57 -7.20 -18.99
C GLU A 87 5.37 -6.56 -17.61
N THR A 88 6.38 -6.69 -16.74
CA THR A 88 6.37 -6.08 -15.40
C THR A 88 6.23 -4.56 -15.48
N THR A 89 6.96 -3.91 -16.38
CA THR A 89 6.96 -2.45 -16.54
C THR A 89 5.60 -1.97 -17.05
N VAL A 90 5.08 -2.58 -18.11
CA VAL A 90 3.80 -2.20 -18.70
C VAL A 90 2.65 -2.43 -17.72
N ALA A 91 2.60 -3.59 -17.05
CA ALA A 91 1.59 -3.88 -16.03
C ALA A 91 1.63 -2.85 -14.89
N THR A 92 2.84 -2.49 -14.44
CA THR A 92 3.04 -1.50 -13.37
C THR A 92 2.55 -0.12 -13.80
N LEU A 93 2.94 0.35 -14.99
CA LEU A 93 2.51 1.66 -15.51
C LEU A 93 0.99 1.74 -15.69
N LEU A 94 0.37 0.68 -16.21
CA LEU A 94 -1.08 0.63 -16.37
C LEU A 94 -1.83 0.62 -15.04
N ALA A 95 -1.34 -0.13 -14.04
CA ALA A 95 -1.94 -0.14 -12.72
C ALA A 95 -1.79 1.20 -12.00
N VAL A 96 -0.64 1.88 -12.14
CA VAL A 96 -0.45 3.23 -11.62
C VAL A 96 -1.36 4.21 -12.35
N ALA A 97 -1.48 4.16 -13.68
CA ALA A 97 -2.38 5.01 -14.45
C ALA A 97 -3.85 4.79 -14.07
N LEU A 98 -4.25 3.53 -13.87
CA LEU A 98 -5.57 3.18 -13.35
C LEU A 98 -5.78 3.81 -11.95
N THR A 99 -4.78 3.72 -11.07
CA THR A 99 -4.84 4.35 -9.75
C THR A 99 -4.90 5.89 -9.85
N MET A 100 -4.21 6.50 -10.80
CA MET A 100 -4.32 7.94 -11.07
C MET A 100 -5.74 8.36 -11.46
N LEU A 101 -6.49 7.51 -12.18
CA LEU A 101 -7.91 7.76 -12.48
C LEU A 101 -8.74 7.76 -11.20
N LEU A 102 -8.51 6.79 -10.30
CA LEU A 102 -9.17 6.76 -9.00
C LEU A 102 -8.92 8.04 -8.19
N PHE A 103 -7.71 8.58 -8.27
CA PHE A 103 -7.29 9.82 -7.60
C PHE A 103 -7.42 11.09 -8.47
N ALA A 104 -8.15 11.04 -9.58
CA ALA A 104 -8.21 12.15 -10.55
C ALA A 104 -8.68 13.46 -9.90
N GLY A 105 -9.65 13.40 -8.98
CA GLY A 105 -10.12 14.60 -8.27
C GLY A 105 -9.05 15.21 -7.36
N SER A 106 -8.26 14.37 -6.68
CA SER A 106 -7.13 14.83 -5.84
C SER A 106 -6.01 15.42 -6.70
N LEU A 107 -5.69 14.78 -7.83
CA LEU A 107 -4.72 15.33 -8.80
C LEU A 107 -5.16 16.70 -9.34
N PHE A 108 -6.45 16.84 -9.66
CA PHE A 108 -7.02 18.10 -10.13
C PHE A 108 -6.97 19.17 -9.05
N SER A 109 -7.36 18.85 -7.81
CA SER A 109 -7.28 19.75 -6.67
C SER A 109 -5.84 20.22 -6.39
N ASN A 110 -4.86 19.30 -6.38
CA ASN A 110 -3.45 19.62 -6.17
C ASN A 110 -2.90 20.51 -7.30
N THR A 111 -3.35 20.29 -8.53
CA THR A 111 -2.97 21.12 -9.69
C THR A 111 -3.52 22.54 -9.56
N LEU A 112 -4.78 22.68 -9.13
CA LEU A 112 -5.38 23.98 -8.85
C LEU A 112 -4.63 24.69 -7.71
N GLU A 113 -4.29 23.99 -6.63
CA GLU A 113 -3.52 24.56 -5.52
C GLU A 113 -2.18 25.15 -6.01
N VAL A 114 -1.42 24.39 -6.81
CA VAL A 114 -0.16 24.88 -7.41
C VAL A 114 -0.41 26.10 -8.31
N TYR A 115 -1.50 26.10 -9.09
CA TYR A 115 -1.86 27.24 -9.92
C TYR A 115 -2.18 28.49 -9.08
N PHE A 116 -2.95 28.35 -8.00
CA PHE A 116 -3.29 29.48 -7.13
C PHE A 116 -2.09 30.02 -6.37
N ILE A 117 -1.21 29.16 -5.87
CA ILE A 117 0.08 29.58 -5.28
C ILE A 117 0.89 30.37 -6.30
N LYS A 118 1.00 29.85 -7.53
CA LYS A 118 1.72 30.51 -8.61
C LYS A 118 1.15 31.90 -8.91
N ASP A 119 -0.17 32.04 -8.99
CA ASP A 119 -0.81 33.31 -9.31
C ASP A 119 -0.75 34.32 -8.16
N ALA A 120 -0.97 33.87 -6.92
CA ALA A 120 -0.93 34.72 -5.73
C ALA A 120 0.48 35.26 -5.47
N GLU A 121 1.51 34.41 -5.57
CA GLU A 121 2.89 34.81 -5.28
C GLU A 121 3.67 35.29 -6.51
N LYS A 122 3.03 35.31 -7.69
CA LYS A 122 3.65 35.68 -8.97
C LYS A 122 4.98 34.95 -9.24
N THR A 123 5.04 33.68 -8.84
CA THR A 123 6.21 32.82 -8.98
C THR A 123 6.16 31.94 -10.23
N THR A 124 7.21 31.16 -10.47
CA THR A 124 7.23 30.15 -11.54
C THR A 124 6.48 28.89 -11.12
N TRP A 125 6.11 28.03 -12.07
CA TRP A 125 5.53 26.71 -11.76
C TRP A 125 6.41 25.88 -10.81
N GLY A 126 7.73 25.91 -11.01
CA GLY A 126 8.67 25.26 -10.11
C GLY A 126 8.69 25.89 -8.71
N GLY A 127 8.57 27.21 -8.62
CA GLY A 127 8.46 27.92 -7.34
C GLY A 127 7.21 27.54 -6.55
N ALA A 128 6.06 27.48 -7.21
CA ALA A 128 4.81 27.05 -6.60
C ALA A 128 4.85 25.56 -6.19
N PHE A 129 5.42 24.69 -7.03
CA PHE A 129 5.57 23.27 -6.71
C PHE A 129 6.41 23.04 -5.44
N LYS A 130 7.45 23.86 -5.20
CA LYS A 130 8.29 23.78 -3.98
C LYS A 130 7.51 24.01 -2.69
N GLN A 131 6.34 24.63 -2.77
CA GLN A 131 5.48 24.92 -1.62
C GLN A 131 4.43 23.86 -1.36
N THR A 132 4.36 22.82 -2.20
CA THR A 132 3.46 21.69 -1.98
C THR A 132 3.90 20.84 -0.79
N GLN A 133 2.95 20.14 -0.18
CA GLN A 133 3.27 19.16 0.87
C GLN A 133 4.19 18.05 0.36
N LEU A 134 4.01 17.63 -0.90
CA LEU A 134 4.84 16.60 -1.51
C LEU A 134 6.32 17.01 -1.57
N TYR A 135 6.60 18.23 -2.06
CA TYR A 135 7.98 18.73 -2.11
C TYR A 135 8.58 18.82 -0.70
N ARG A 136 7.82 19.35 0.27
CA ARG A 136 8.26 19.41 1.67
C ARG A 136 8.59 18.04 2.23
N MET A 137 7.74 17.04 2.00
CA MET A 137 7.96 15.68 2.48
C MET A 137 9.25 15.10 1.87
N VAL A 138 9.40 15.17 0.55
CA VAL A 138 10.52 14.53 -0.15
C VAL A 138 11.85 15.23 0.13
N VAL A 139 11.87 16.56 0.13
CA VAL A 139 13.12 17.34 0.22
C VAL A 139 13.50 17.67 1.67
N HIS A 140 12.54 18.02 2.52
CA HIS A 140 12.81 18.43 3.90
C HIS A 140 12.66 17.30 4.91
N GLN A 141 12.01 16.18 4.55
CA GLN A 141 11.84 15.01 5.43
C GLN A 141 12.24 13.70 4.74
N PRO A 142 13.47 13.58 4.20
CA PRO A 142 13.86 12.48 3.32
C PRO A 142 13.73 11.10 3.96
N MET A 143 13.98 10.97 5.27
CA MET A 143 13.83 9.69 5.98
C MET A 143 12.36 9.27 6.11
N SER A 144 11.47 10.22 6.39
CA SER A 144 10.02 9.97 6.43
C SER A 144 9.49 9.66 5.03
N ALA A 145 9.95 10.38 4.00
CA ALA A 145 9.61 10.11 2.62
C ALA A 145 10.08 8.72 2.17
N LEU A 146 11.32 8.33 2.48
CA LEU A 146 11.85 7.01 2.18
C LEU A 146 11.01 5.90 2.82
N ARG A 147 10.62 6.08 4.09
CA ARG A 147 9.72 5.15 4.78
C ARG A 147 8.37 5.06 4.07
N THR A 148 7.74 6.19 3.80
CA THR A 148 6.36 6.26 3.32
C THR A 148 6.22 5.83 1.86
N ILE A 149 7.18 6.18 1.00
CA ILE A 149 7.09 5.98 -0.45
C ILE A 149 7.77 4.68 -0.89
N VAL A 150 8.81 4.24 -0.18
CA VAL A 150 9.62 3.09 -0.61
C VAL A 150 9.55 1.95 0.39
N PHE A 151 10.09 2.14 1.60
CA PHE A 151 10.34 1.01 2.50
C PHE A 151 9.05 0.36 3.04
N GLY A 152 8.06 1.16 3.44
CA GLY A 152 6.75 0.69 3.86
C GLY A 152 6.07 -0.12 2.76
N PRO A 153 5.77 0.49 1.60
CA PRO A 153 5.21 -0.22 0.45
C PRO A 153 5.97 -1.49 0.08
N LEU A 154 7.31 -1.44 0.01
CA LEU A 154 8.13 -2.59 -0.37
C LEU A 154 7.93 -3.77 0.58
N THR A 155 8.04 -3.51 1.89
CA THR A 155 8.01 -4.58 2.89
C THR A 155 6.60 -5.06 3.20
N GLU A 156 5.62 -4.16 3.19
CA GLU A 156 4.21 -4.49 3.39
C GLU A 156 3.67 -5.32 2.21
N GLU A 157 3.87 -4.90 0.96
CA GLU A 157 3.43 -5.69 -0.18
C GLU A 157 4.17 -7.03 -0.27
N PHE A 158 5.44 -7.08 0.11
CA PHE A 158 6.18 -8.33 0.08
C PHE A 158 5.65 -9.33 1.12
N ALA A 159 5.42 -8.87 2.35
CA ALA A 159 4.88 -9.71 3.42
C ALA A 159 3.44 -10.14 3.14
N PHE A 160 2.56 -9.18 2.83
CA PHE A 160 1.12 -9.43 2.77
C PHE A 160 0.65 -9.93 1.41
N ARG A 161 1.36 -9.63 0.30
CA ARG A 161 0.94 -10.04 -1.06
C ARG A 161 1.82 -11.19 -1.54
N SER A 162 3.12 -10.97 -1.66
CA SER A 162 4.04 -11.98 -2.18
C SER A 162 4.14 -13.24 -1.32
N CYS A 163 4.12 -13.11 0.01
CA CYS A 163 4.28 -14.28 0.89
C CYS A 163 2.94 -14.95 1.26
N MET A 164 1.91 -14.16 1.58
CA MET A 164 0.64 -14.71 2.10
C MET A 164 -0.31 -15.22 1.01
N LEU A 165 -0.51 -14.49 -0.10
CA LEU A 165 -1.56 -14.83 -1.06
C LEU A 165 -1.28 -16.13 -1.83
N PRO A 166 -0.05 -16.39 -2.31
CA PRO A 166 0.27 -17.66 -2.95
C PRO A 166 0.07 -18.86 -2.03
N LEU A 167 0.33 -18.70 -0.72
CA LEU A 167 0.11 -19.74 0.28
C LEU A 167 -1.38 -20.05 0.46
N LEU A 168 -2.23 -19.01 0.54
CA LEU A 168 -3.68 -19.18 0.63
C LEU A 168 -4.26 -19.87 -0.62
N LEU A 169 -3.84 -19.46 -1.81
CA LEU A 169 -4.30 -20.07 -3.07
C LEU A 169 -3.90 -21.54 -3.17
N ASP A 170 -2.65 -21.89 -2.87
CA ASP A 170 -2.20 -23.28 -2.93
C ASP A 170 -2.86 -24.17 -1.87
N SER A 171 -3.37 -23.58 -0.77
CA SER A 171 -4.17 -24.27 0.24
C SER A 171 -5.64 -24.51 -0.15
N GLY A 172 -6.03 -24.14 -1.37
CA GLY A 172 -7.37 -24.36 -1.93
C GLY A 172 -8.35 -23.19 -1.78
N TRP A 173 -7.90 -22.00 -1.35
CA TRP A 173 -8.77 -20.83 -1.31
C TRP A 173 -9.12 -20.35 -2.72
N SER A 174 -10.36 -19.86 -2.90
CA SER A 174 -10.73 -19.19 -4.13
C SER A 174 -10.02 -17.84 -4.27
N ILE A 175 -9.87 -17.37 -5.51
CA ILE A 175 -9.29 -16.04 -5.80
C ILE A 175 -10.07 -14.96 -5.04
N ASN A 176 -11.40 -14.96 -5.15
CA ASN A 176 -12.25 -13.98 -4.46
C ASN A 176 -12.10 -14.07 -2.93
N GLY A 177 -12.10 -15.28 -2.36
CA GLY A 177 -11.88 -15.46 -0.92
C GLY A 177 -10.54 -14.88 -0.48
N THR A 178 -9.49 -15.12 -1.27
CA THR A 178 -8.14 -14.60 -1.00
C THR A 178 -8.08 -13.08 -1.11
N VAL A 179 -8.67 -12.48 -2.15
CA VAL A 179 -8.72 -11.01 -2.37
C VAL A 179 -9.45 -10.28 -1.24
N PHE A 180 -10.59 -10.81 -0.79
CA PHE A 180 -11.43 -10.12 0.20
C PHE A 180 -11.05 -10.41 1.66
N ALA A 181 -10.55 -11.61 1.98
CA ALA A 181 -10.28 -12.00 3.37
C ALA A 181 -8.85 -11.69 3.84
N SER A 182 -7.84 -11.91 2.98
CA SER A 182 -6.42 -11.69 3.38
C SER A 182 -6.13 -10.26 3.88
N PRO A 183 -6.75 -9.18 3.35
CA PRO A 183 -6.50 -7.83 3.83
C PRO A 183 -7.01 -7.56 5.24
N LEU A 184 -7.82 -8.45 5.83
CA LEU A 184 -8.25 -8.32 7.23
C LEU A 184 -7.06 -8.45 8.18
N ALA A 185 -6.11 -9.37 7.89
CA ALA A 185 -4.89 -9.50 8.68
C ALA A 185 -4.03 -8.22 8.59
N PHE A 186 -3.95 -7.62 7.40
CA PHE A 186 -3.30 -6.33 7.17
C PHE A 186 -4.00 -5.17 7.90
N GLY A 187 -5.33 -5.13 7.89
CA GLY A 187 -6.11 -4.12 8.60
C GLY A 187 -5.93 -4.23 10.12
N VAL A 188 -6.06 -5.43 10.69
CA VAL A 188 -5.88 -5.68 12.14
C VAL A 188 -4.47 -5.32 12.60
N ALA A 189 -3.45 -5.54 11.75
CA ALA A 189 -2.09 -5.15 12.05
C ALA A 189 -1.97 -3.66 12.42
N HIS A 190 -2.85 -2.78 11.93
CA HIS A 190 -2.87 -1.35 12.26
C HIS A 190 -3.58 -1.00 13.56
N ALA A 191 -4.35 -1.92 14.14
CA ALA A 191 -5.06 -1.70 15.41
C ALA A 191 -4.09 -1.40 16.58
N HIS A 192 -2.81 -1.79 16.45
CA HIS A 192 -1.78 -1.48 17.45
C HIS A 192 -1.59 0.04 17.68
N HIS A 193 -1.94 0.88 16.70
CA HIS A 193 -1.90 2.34 16.85
C HIS A 193 -2.93 2.90 17.83
N PHE A 194 -3.93 2.12 18.23
CA PHE A 194 -4.86 2.52 19.28
C PHE A 194 -4.12 2.92 20.57
N VAL A 195 -3.16 2.10 20.98
CA VAL A 195 -2.35 2.34 22.18
C VAL A 195 -1.53 3.63 22.05
N ASP A 196 -1.00 3.90 20.86
CA ASP A 196 -0.23 5.11 20.57
C ASP A 196 -1.12 6.37 20.62
N HIS A 197 -2.35 6.29 20.14
CA HIS A 197 -3.32 7.39 20.21
C HIS A 197 -3.75 7.71 21.65
N ILE A 198 -4.01 6.69 22.47
CA ILE A 198 -4.31 6.90 23.89
C ILE A 198 -3.11 7.51 24.63
N ARG A 199 -1.89 7.03 24.37
CA ARG A 199 -0.66 7.56 24.99
C ARG A 199 -0.34 9.00 24.57
N SER A 200 -0.76 9.41 23.38
CA SER A 200 -0.65 10.80 22.91
C SER A 200 -1.76 11.72 23.46
N GLY A 201 -2.60 11.22 24.37
CA GLY A 201 -3.63 12.01 25.05
C GLY A 201 -4.92 12.21 24.24
N LYS A 202 -5.12 11.48 23.13
CA LYS A 202 -6.36 11.58 22.37
C LYS A 202 -7.53 10.97 23.17
N PRO A 203 -8.73 11.59 23.15
CA PRO A 203 -9.92 10.98 23.75
C PRO A 203 -10.19 9.60 23.16
N ILE A 204 -10.70 8.68 23.99
CA ILE A 204 -10.94 7.27 23.59
C ILE A 204 -11.80 7.19 22.32
N LEU A 205 -12.88 7.97 22.24
CA LEU A 205 -13.78 7.96 21.09
C LEU A 205 -13.07 8.43 19.81
N THR A 206 -12.21 9.45 19.91
CA THR A 206 -11.41 9.94 18.79
C THR A 206 -10.35 8.92 18.37
N ALA A 207 -9.64 8.31 19.32
CA ALA A 207 -8.68 7.25 19.04
C ALA A 207 -9.33 6.05 18.37
N LEU A 208 -10.50 5.64 18.85
CA LEU A 208 -11.29 4.55 18.28
C LEU A 208 -11.74 4.87 16.85
N ALA A 209 -12.25 6.08 16.60
CA ALA A 209 -12.67 6.51 15.27
C ALA A 209 -11.49 6.52 14.27
N ILE A 210 -10.32 7.00 14.68
CA ILE A 210 -9.11 6.99 13.82
C ILE A 210 -8.71 5.56 13.47
N VAL A 211 -8.67 4.66 14.45
CA VAL A 211 -8.25 3.27 14.23
C VAL A 211 -9.28 2.51 13.38
N LEU A 212 -10.58 2.74 13.60
CA LEU A 212 -11.63 2.13 12.78
C LEU A 212 -11.56 2.61 11.33
N PHE A 213 -11.37 3.92 11.13
CA PHE A 213 -11.18 4.48 9.79
C PHE A 213 -9.93 3.91 9.12
N GLN A 214 -8.82 3.85 9.85
CA GLN A 214 -7.57 3.27 9.35
C GLN A 214 -7.75 1.79 8.99
N PHE A 215 -8.43 1.00 9.82
CA PHE A 215 -8.76 -0.39 9.55
C PHE A 215 -9.56 -0.52 8.24
N LEU A 216 -10.68 0.19 8.11
CA LEU A 216 -11.53 0.12 6.93
C LEU A 216 -10.78 0.56 5.66
N TYR A 217 -10.07 1.69 5.73
CA TYR A 217 -9.33 2.24 4.60
C TYR A 217 -8.20 1.31 4.15
N THR A 218 -7.41 0.79 5.09
CA THR A 218 -6.30 -0.14 4.78
C THR A 218 -6.81 -1.49 4.30
N THR A 219 -7.97 -1.96 4.78
CA THR A 219 -8.64 -3.16 4.23
C THR A 219 -9.09 -2.93 2.79
N VAL A 220 -9.75 -1.81 2.46
CA VAL A 220 -10.17 -1.49 1.08
C VAL A 220 -8.96 -1.38 0.16
N PHE A 221 -7.92 -0.65 0.57
CA PHE A 221 -6.66 -0.61 -0.16
C PHE A 221 -6.09 -2.02 -0.36
N GLY A 222 -6.09 -2.83 0.69
CA GLY A 222 -5.52 -4.16 0.63
C GLY A 222 -6.31 -5.11 -0.26
N ILE A 223 -7.62 -4.96 -0.38
CA ILE A 223 -8.45 -5.66 -1.38
C ILE A 223 -7.96 -5.29 -2.79
N TYR A 224 -7.78 -4.00 -3.06
CA TYR A 224 -7.31 -3.52 -4.36
C TYR A 224 -5.89 -4.01 -4.69
N ALA A 225 -4.95 -3.92 -3.75
CA ALA A 225 -3.58 -4.41 -3.93
C ALA A 225 -3.53 -5.94 -4.15
N SER A 226 -4.35 -6.70 -3.41
CA SER A 226 -4.43 -8.16 -3.56
C SER A 226 -5.05 -8.54 -4.90
N PHE A 227 -6.11 -7.84 -5.33
CA PHE A 227 -6.69 -7.98 -6.66
C PHE A 227 -5.64 -7.76 -7.75
N LEU A 228 -4.91 -6.64 -7.71
CA LEU A 228 -3.90 -6.32 -8.72
C LEU A 228 -2.75 -7.34 -8.73
N PHE A 229 -2.24 -7.72 -7.56
CA PHE A 229 -1.17 -8.71 -7.44
C PHE A 229 -1.60 -10.06 -8.04
N LEU A 230 -2.78 -10.56 -7.67
CA LEU A 230 -3.26 -11.83 -8.21
C LEU A 230 -3.61 -11.73 -9.69
N ARG A 231 -4.19 -10.60 -10.15
CA ARG A 231 -4.62 -10.42 -11.53
C ARG A 231 -3.45 -10.26 -12.51
N THR A 232 -2.36 -9.63 -12.06
CA THR A 232 -1.17 -9.37 -12.88
C THR A 232 -0.03 -10.35 -12.64
N GLY A 233 0.07 -10.93 -11.45
CA GLY A 233 1.18 -11.78 -11.02
C GLY A 233 2.44 -11.02 -10.60
N HIS A 234 2.47 -9.68 -10.72
CA HIS A 234 3.69 -8.91 -10.54
C HIS A 234 3.75 -8.19 -9.17
N PHE A 235 4.82 -8.39 -8.43
CA PHE A 235 5.09 -7.69 -7.16
C PHE A 235 5.17 -6.17 -7.33
N PHE A 236 5.89 -5.71 -8.36
CA PHE A 236 6.12 -4.28 -8.59
C PHE A 236 4.84 -3.49 -8.89
N VAL A 237 3.79 -4.15 -9.39
CA VAL A 237 2.47 -3.56 -9.57
C VAL A 237 1.87 -3.11 -8.23
N ALA A 238 1.79 -4.02 -7.26
CA ALA A 238 1.25 -3.72 -5.95
C ALA A 238 2.12 -2.70 -5.21
N PHE A 239 3.44 -2.84 -5.28
CA PHE A 239 4.40 -1.90 -4.69
C PHE A 239 4.21 -0.46 -5.22
N ALA A 240 4.17 -0.28 -6.54
CA ALA A 240 4.06 1.05 -7.15
C ALA A 240 2.70 1.70 -6.86
N VAL A 241 1.62 0.92 -6.91
CA VAL A 241 0.27 1.40 -6.55
C VAL A 241 0.21 1.81 -5.08
N HIS A 242 0.80 1.03 -4.17
CA HIS A 242 0.90 1.41 -2.77
C HIS A 242 1.70 2.70 -2.59
N ALA A 243 2.89 2.79 -3.17
CA ALA A 243 3.71 3.99 -3.12
C ALA A 243 2.95 5.23 -3.63
N TYR A 244 2.20 5.09 -4.72
CA TYR A 244 1.36 6.15 -5.27
C TYR A 244 0.22 6.54 -4.32
N CYS A 245 -0.50 5.57 -3.74
CA CYS A 245 -1.53 5.84 -2.74
C CYS A 245 -0.97 6.57 -1.51
N ASN A 246 0.25 6.23 -1.06
CA ASN A 246 0.92 6.91 0.04
C ASN A 246 1.34 8.36 -0.30
N ILE A 247 1.64 8.64 -1.57
CA ILE A 247 1.89 10.00 -2.06
C ILE A 247 0.61 10.83 -2.07
N MET A 248 -0.49 10.26 -2.58
CA MET A 248 -1.76 10.97 -2.70
C MET A 248 -2.48 11.13 -1.35
N GLY A 249 -2.32 10.16 -0.46
CA GLY A 249 -3.01 10.12 0.83
C GLY A 249 -4.52 9.94 0.68
N PHE A 250 -5.25 10.23 1.76
CA PHE A 250 -6.71 10.28 1.69
C PHE A 250 -7.16 11.58 1.00
N PRO A 251 -8.22 11.57 0.16
CA PRO A 251 -8.75 12.77 -0.46
C PRO A 251 -9.00 13.90 0.56
N ASP A 252 -8.30 15.02 0.40
CA ASP A 252 -8.56 16.20 1.22
C ASP A 252 -9.84 16.88 0.75
N LEU A 253 -10.85 16.95 1.63
CA LEU A 253 -12.14 17.58 1.39
C LEU A 253 -12.20 19.00 1.96
N SER A 254 -11.08 19.57 2.40
CA SER A 254 -10.98 20.94 2.90
C SER A 254 -11.51 21.99 1.91
N PHE A 255 -11.45 21.72 0.60
CA PHE A 255 -12.03 22.55 -0.45
C PHE A 255 -13.56 22.75 -0.35
N LEU A 256 -14.26 21.93 0.44
CA LEU A 256 -15.67 22.12 0.72
C LEU A 256 -15.93 23.23 1.75
N SER A 257 -14.92 23.58 2.56
CA SER A 257 -15.02 24.69 3.52
C SER A 257 -15.17 26.03 2.80
N THR A 258 -15.97 26.93 3.37
CA THR A 258 -16.22 28.27 2.82
C THR A 258 -14.97 29.12 2.74
N ASP A 259 -14.00 28.88 3.62
CA ASP A 259 -12.78 29.69 3.75
C ASP A 259 -11.65 29.17 2.85
N HIS A 260 -11.88 28.06 2.14
CA HIS A 260 -10.84 27.46 1.32
C HIS A 260 -10.70 28.16 -0.04
N PRO A 261 -9.48 28.46 -0.53
CA PRO A 261 -9.27 29.12 -1.83
C PRO A 261 -9.90 28.36 -3.01
N LEU A 262 -9.94 27.03 -2.93
CA LEU A 262 -10.53 26.15 -3.95
C LEU A 262 -12.05 25.98 -3.85
N GLN A 263 -12.70 26.63 -2.87
CA GLN A 263 -14.16 26.56 -2.69
C GLN A 263 -14.90 26.77 -4.02
N PRO A 264 -14.66 27.84 -4.82
CA PRO A 264 -15.42 28.09 -6.03
C PRO A 264 -15.37 26.94 -7.06
N PHE A 265 -14.36 26.08 -6.98
CA PHE A 265 -14.15 24.94 -7.87
C PHE A 265 -14.70 23.62 -7.31
N ARG A 266 -15.38 23.63 -6.15
CA ARG A 266 -15.89 22.42 -5.49
C ARG A 266 -16.66 21.49 -6.43
N THR A 267 -17.53 22.04 -7.28
CA THR A 267 -18.37 21.26 -8.18
C THR A 267 -17.53 20.60 -9.26
N ALA A 268 -16.57 21.33 -9.83
CA ALA A 268 -15.64 20.77 -10.82
C ALA A 268 -14.78 19.67 -10.19
N ILE A 269 -14.23 19.90 -8.99
CA ILE A 269 -13.43 18.90 -8.26
C ILE A 269 -14.27 17.63 -8.01
N LEU A 270 -15.51 17.77 -7.54
CA LEU A 270 -16.42 16.64 -7.30
C LEU A 270 -16.77 15.89 -8.60
N ILE A 271 -17.02 16.60 -9.70
CA ILE A 271 -17.25 15.98 -11.02
C ILE A 271 -16.04 15.15 -11.45
N VAL A 272 -14.82 15.67 -11.26
CA VAL A 272 -13.59 14.94 -11.59
C VAL A 272 -13.39 13.72 -10.68
N TYR A 273 -13.72 13.81 -9.38
CA TYR A 273 -13.73 12.63 -8.49
C TYR A 273 -14.67 11.54 -9.01
N VAL A 274 -15.93 11.90 -9.31
CA VAL A 274 -16.93 10.93 -9.79
C VAL A 274 -16.52 10.36 -11.15
N GLY A 275 -16.10 11.20 -12.08
CA GLY A 275 -15.62 10.77 -13.40
C GLY A 275 -14.40 9.84 -13.30
N GLY A 276 -13.47 10.15 -12.41
CA GLY A 276 -12.31 9.31 -12.11
C GLY A 276 -12.69 7.93 -11.58
N ILE A 277 -13.63 7.86 -10.63
CA ILE A 277 -14.15 6.59 -10.08
C ILE A 277 -14.87 5.77 -11.17
N VAL A 278 -15.68 6.41 -12.01
CA VAL A 278 -16.37 5.73 -13.12
C VAL A 278 -15.37 5.17 -14.13
N ALA A 279 -14.37 5.97 -14.52
CA ALA A 279 -13.32 5.56 -15.44
C ALA A 279 -12.48 4.40 -14.85
N PHE A 280 -12.07 4.53 -13.58
CA PHE A 280 -11.39 3.47 -12.84
C PHE A 280 -12.18 2.18 -12.85
N SER A 281 -13.47 2.24 -12.47
CA SER A 281 -14.33 1.04 -12.37
C SER A 281 -14.51 0.36 -13.72
N SER A 282 -14.63 1.14 -14.79
CA SER A 282 -14.80 0.62 -16.16
C SER A 282 -13.51 0.01 -16.72
N LEU A 283 -12.35 0.55 -16.33
CA LEU A 283 -11.04 0.14 -16.85
C LEU A 283 -10.30 -0.85 -15.94
N LEU A 284 -10.82 -1.13 -14.74
CA LEU A 284 -10.20 -2.00 -13.74
C LEU A 284 -9.83 -3.36 -14.31
N PHE A 285 -10.79 -4.07 -14.91
CA PHE A 285 -10.55 -5.40 -15.50
C PHE A 285 -9.75 -5.36 -16.81
N PRO A 286 -10.06 -4.47 -17.77
CA PRO A 286 -9.30 -4.37 -19.02
C PRO A 286 -7.81 -4.09 -18.81
N LEU A 287 -7.46 -3.14 -17.94
CA LEU A 287 -6.06 -2.69 -17.79
C LEU A 287 -5.24 -3.53 -16.82
N SER A 288 -5.87 -4.18 -15.84
CA SER A 288 -5.16 -5.14 -14.98
C SER A 288 -4.93 -6.49 -15.65
N GLY A 289 -5.54 -6.72 -16.81
CA GLY A 289 -5.65 -8.03 -17.43
C GLY A 289 -4.83 -8.30 -18.68
N MET A 290 -3.89 -7.42 -19.03
CA MET A 290 -3.17 -7.50 -20.31
C MET A 290 -2.26 -8.72 -20.44
N TYR A 291 -1.71 -9.20 -19.33
CA TYR A 291 -0.84 -10.38 -19.29
C TYR A 291 -1.48 -11.52 -18.50
N THR A 292 -1.09 -12.75 -18.83
CA THR A 292 -1.55 -13.93 -18.11
C THR A 292 -0.87 -14.01 -16.75
N SER A 293 -1.67 -14.11 -15.69
CA SER A 293 -1.16 -14.33 -14.34
C SER A 293 -1.29 -15.80 -13.97
N MET A 294 -0.24 -16.34 -13.35
CA MET A 294 -0.26 -17.71 -12.82
C MET A 294 -1.28 -17.92 -11.69
N PHE A 295 -1.74 -16.83 -11.06
CA PHE A 295 -2.71 -16.89 -9.97
C PHE A 295 -4.16 -16.68 -10.43
N TRP A 296 -4.36 -16.27 -11.68
CA TRP A 296 -5.66 -15.83 -12.20
C TRP A 296 -6.08 -16.69 -13.38
N THR A 297 -6.80 -17.77 -13.06
CA THR A 297 -7.42 -18.72 -14.01
C THR A 297 -8.93 -18.66 -13.93
#